data_AF-A0AA97EIX9-F1
#
_entry.id   AF-A0AA97EIX9-F1
#
_cell.length_a   1.000
_cell.length_b   1.000
_cell.length_c   1.000
_cell.angle_alpha   90.00
_cell.angle_beta   90.00
_cell.angle_gamma   90.00
#
_symmetry.space_group_name_H-M   'P 1'
#
loop_
_entity.id
_entity.type
_entity.pdbx_description
1 polymer ?
#
loop_
_entity_poly.entity_id
_entity_poly.type
_entity_poly.pdbx_seq_one_letter_code
_entity_poly.pdbx_strand_id
1 'polypeptide(L)'
;MPQNTALLLMAFVCATIHSCASKKDVTQNATIEETNPKLIFLNYKISEDSKGKKNIQFINKIITDGKLKKNIPINNGVSGDLICHQLDKNLNVLQSITIKNPLVKNFEYVDDSKQFQRKEVVLKEAEFSLKLKLEPNTKYFSINEITSLSSKPKLLIKTKIKSL
;
A
#
# COMPACT_ATOMS: atom_id res chain seq x y z
N MET A 1 0.94 -5.49 79.99
CA MET A 1 0.87 -6.37 78.80
C MET A 1 0.24 -5.59 77.65
N PRO A 2 1.04 -5.15 76.67
CA PRO A 2 0.57 -5.02 75.30
C PRO A 2 1.41 -5.91 74.38
N GLN A 3 0.67 -6.60 73.53
CA GLN A 3 1.06 -7.70 72.67
C GLN A 3 1.09 -7.17 71.23
N ASN A 4 2.20 -7.43 70.53
CA ASN A 4 2.30 -7.62 69.09
C ASN A 4 1.39 -6.78 68.17
N THR A 5 1.73 -5.51 67.96
CA THR A 5 1.21 -4.73 66.81
C THR A 5 2.28 -4.36 65.79
N ALA A 6 3.57 -4.46 66.14
CA ALA A 6 4.67 -4.15 65.23
C ALA A 6 4.93 -5.24 64.17
N LEU A 7 4.56 -6.50 64.44
CA LEU A 7 4.85 -7.62 63.52
C LEU A 7 3.81 -7.76 62.40
N LEU A 8 2.61 -7.16 62.53
CA LEU A 8 1.55 -7.30 61.53
C LEU A 8 1.67 -6.31 60.35
N LEU A 9 2.42 -5.21 60.52
CA LEU A 9 2.60 -4.19 59.49
C LEU A 9 3.74 -4.52 58.51
N MET A 10 4.65 -5.41 58.87
CA MET A 10 5.81 -5.77 58.03
C MET A 10 5.50 -6.88 57.01
N ALA A 11 4.37 -7.58 57.17
CA ALA A 11 3.95 -8.65 56.24
C ALA A 11 3.15 -8.13 55.03
N PHE A 12 2.66 -6.88 55.05
CA PHE A 12 1.84 -6.34 53.95
C PHE A 12 2.67 -5.64 52.85
N VAL A 13 3.96 -5.38 53.09
CA VAL A 13 4.85 -4.68 52.15
C VAL A 13 5.53 -5.63 51.16
N CYS A 14 5.62 -6.93 51.45
CA CYS A 14 6.30 -7.89 50.57
C CYS A 14 5.42 -8.46 49.44
N ALA A 15 4.13 -8.10 49.37
CA ALA A 15 3.19 -8.68 48.40
C ALA A 15 3.04 -7.91 47.07
N THR A 16 3.74 -6.79 46.87
CA THR A 16 3.52 -5.89 45.71
C THR A 16 4.58 -5.97 44.60
N ILE A 17 5.53 -6.90 44.67
CA ILE A 17 6.60 -7.02 43.66
C ILE A 17 6.51 -8.32 42.84
N HIS A 18 5.33 -8.69 42.37
CA HIS A 18 5.19 -9.62 41.24
C HIS A 18 4.45 -8.93 40.10
N SER A 19 5.06 -7.85 39.58
CA SER A 19 4.72 -7.34 38.26
C SER A 19 5.29 -8.32 37.23
N CYS A 20 4.44 -9.22 36.73
CA CYS A 20 4.70 -9.94 35.48
C CYS A 20 4.70 -8.93 34.34
N ALA A 21 5.85 -8.28 34.13
CA ALA A 21 6.14 -7.59 32.89
C ALA A 21 6.23 -8.66 31.79
N SER A 22 5.11 -8.92 31.11
CA SER A 22 5.13 -9.62 29.83
C SER A 22 6.07 -8.85 28.91
N LYS A 23 7.27 -9.41 28.68
CA LYS A 23 8.11 -9.02 27.57
C LYS A 23 7.30 -9.36 26.33
N LYS A 24 6.58 -8.37 25.79
CA LYS A 24 6.23 -8.41 24.38
C LYS A 24 7.57 -8.50 23.67
N ASP A 25 7.84 -9.64 23.06
CA ASP A 25 8.78 -9.69 21.94
C ASP A 25 8.24 -8.71 20.92
N VAL A 26 8.67 -7.47 21.05
CA VAL A 26 8.70 -6.55 19.94
C VAL A 26 9.75 -7.19 19.05
N THR A 27 9.27 -8.05 18.15
CA THR A 27 9.98 -8.38 16.92
C THR A 27 10.26 -7.04 16.27
N GLN A 28 11.39 -6.44 16.63
CA GLN A 28 12.04 -5.46 15.80
C GLN A 28 12.31 -6.24 14.54
N ASN A 29 11.41 -6.11 13.56
CA ASN A 29 11.76 -6.35 12.18
C ASN A 29 12.97 -5.44 11.96
N ALA A 30 14.16 -6.02 12.13
CA ALA A 30 15.41 -5.37 11.79
C ALA A 30 15.20 -4.92 10.36
N THR A 31 15.01 -3.61 10.19
CA THR A 31 14.92 -3.03 8.85
C THR A 31 16.34 -3.16 8.36
N ILE A 32 16.64 -4.26 7.65
CA ILE A 32 17.91 -4.43 6.98
C ILE A 32 18.03 -3.20 6.09
N GLU A 33 18.93 -2.30 6.46
CA GLU A 33 19.25 -1.11 5.67
C GLU A 33 19.62 -1.60 4.27
N GLU A 34 18.73 -1.35 3.32
CA GLU A 34 18.91 -1.79 1.94
C GLU A 34 20.07 -1.00 1.36
N THR A 35 21.18 -1.69 1.10
CA THR A 35 22.46 -1.07 0.72
C THR A 35 22.41 -0.43 -0.67
N ASN A 36 21.46 -0.83 -1.51
CA ASN A 36 21.25 -0.29 -2.86
C ASN A 36 19.75 -0.26 -3.21
N PRO A 37 18.98 0.68 -2.65
CA PRO A 37 17.55 0.75 -2.91
C PRO A 37 17.32 1.03 -4.39
N LYS A 38 16.38 0.30 -4.99
CA LYS A 38 15.97 0.52 -6.38
C LYS A 38 14.58 1.11 -6.47
N LEU A 39 14.38 1.93 -7.49
CA LEU A 39 13.09 2.38 -7.95
C LEU A 39 12.70 1.63 -9.21
N ILE A 40 11.40 1.44 -9.39
CA ILE A 40 10.83 0.95 -10.62
C ILE A 40 9.72 1.89 -11.10
N PHE A 41 9.79 2.22 -12.37
CA PHE A 41 8.74 2.87 -13.12
C PHE A 41 8.05 1.81 -13.98
N LEU A 42 6.73 1.69 -13.85
CA LEU A 42 5.93 0.78 -14.66
C LEU A 42 4.91 1.59 -15.43
N ASN A 43 4.87 1.39 -16.75
CA ASN A 43 3.94 2.08 -17.63
C ASN A 43 2.93 1.06 -18.19
N TYR A 44 1.66 1.44 -18.12
CA TYR A 44 0.54 0.61 -18.54
C TYR A 44 -0.45 1.43 -19.36
N LYS A 45 -1.19 0.76 -20.23
CA LYS A 45 -2.39 1.28 -20.88
C LYS A 45 -3.60 0.55 -20.34
N ILE A 46 -4.65 1.27 -19.94
CA ILE A 46 -5.95 0.71 -19.61
C ILE A 46 -6.97 1.14 -20.68
N SER A 47 -7.89 0.24 -21.02
CA SER A 47 -9.04 0.52 -21.87
C SER A 47 -10.30 -0.16 -21.31
N GLU A 48 -11.46 0.38 -21.63
CA GLU A 48 -12.76 -0.22 -21.31
C GLU A 48 -13.57 -0.44 -22.60
N ASP A 49 -14.12 -1.65 -22.75
CA ASP A 49 -14.99 -1.96 -23.89
C ASP A 49 -16.43 -1.47 -23.68
N SER A 50 -17.27 -1.61 -24.71
CA SER A 50 -18.67 -1.18 -24.65
C SER A 50 -19.54 -1.94 -23.64
N LYS A 51 -19.02 -3.02 -23.03
CA LYS A 51 -19.68 -3.81 -21.99
C LYS A 51 -19.14 -3.48 -20.59
N GLY A 52 -18.30 -2.46 -20.45
CA GLY A 52 -17.68 -2.07 -19.18
C GLY A 52 -16.55 -3.00 -18.74
N LYS A 53 -16.01 -3.84 -19.64
CA LYS A 53 -14.90 -4.72 -19.31
C LYS A 53 -13.58 -3.97 -19.51
N LYS A 54 -12.85 -3.79 -18.41
CA LYS A 54 -11.50 -3.22 -18.41
C LYS A 54 -10.46 -4.23 -18.89
N ASN A 55 -9.52 -3.74 -19.69
CA ASN A 55 -8.31 -4.45 -20.13
C ASN A 55 -7.09 -3.59 -19.78
N ILE A 56 -6.01 -4.20 -19.30
CA ILE A 56 -4.74 -3.51 -19.06
C ILE A 56 -3.65 -4.19 -19.87
N GLN A 57 -2.81 -3.38 -20.51
CA GLN A 57 -1.63 -3.80 -21.24
C GLN A 57 -0.39 -3.20 -20.59
N PHE A 58 0.63 -4.03 -20.39
CA PHE A 58 1.94 -3.58 -19.96
C PHE A 58 2.67 -2.96 -21.15
N ILE A 59 3.16 -1.72 -20.99
CA ILE A 59 3.91 -1.01 -22.02
C ILE A 59 5.40 -1.29 -21.84
N ASN A 60 5.98 -0.82 -20.74
CA ASN A 60 7.39 -1.02 -20.42
C ASN A 60 7.68 -0.78 -18.93
N LYS A 61 8.96 -0.97 -18.56
CA LYS A 61 9.48 -0.66 -17.23
C LYS A 61 10.84 0.04 -17.33
N ILE A 62 11.17 0.81 -16.31
CA ILE A 62 12.50 1.38 -16.09
C ILE A 62 12.89 1.08 -14.64
N ILE A 63 14.09 0.55 -14.41
CA ILE A 63 14.64 0.32 -13.07
C ILE A 63 15.86 1.23 -12.91
N THR A 64 15.91 1.98 -11.81
CA THR A 64 17.00 2.90 -11.50
C THR A 64 17.38 2.78 -10.03
N ASP A 65 18.61 3.11 -9.69
CA ASP A 65 19.00 3.23 -8.29
C ASP A 65 18.32 4.46 -7.65
N GLY A 66 17.92 4.36 -6.38
CA GLY A 66 17.30 5.45 -5.65
C GLY A 66 16.34 4.99 -4.55
N LYS A 67 16.09 5.89 -3.60
CA LYS A 67 15.18 5.68 -2.48
C LYS A 67 13.92 6.53 -2.65
N LEU A 68 12.75 5.94 -2.46
CA LEU A 68 11.52 6.71 -2.38
C LEU A 68 11.48 7.44 -1.03
N LYS A 69 11.11 8.73 -1.02
CA LYS A 69 10.83 9.43 0.25
C LYS A 69 9.71 8.67 0.99
N LYS A 70 9.79 8.59 2.32
CA LYS A 70 8.74 7.96 3.14
C LYS A 70 7.44 8.75 2.97
N ASN A 71 6.57 8.28 2.09
CA ASN A 71 5.17 8.65 2.07
C ASN A 71 4.39 7.48 2.68
N ILE A 72 3.56 7.78 3.67
CA ILE A 72 2.58 6.82 4.18
C ILE A 72 1.59 6.60 3.04
N PRO A 73 1.50 5.40 2.44
CA PRO A 73 0.51 5.15 1.40
C PRO A 73 -0.86 5.20 2.07
N ILE A 74 -1.64 6.25 1.80
CA ILE A 74 -3.02 6.32 2.22
C ILE A 74 -3.78 5.30 1.34
N ASN A 75 -4.07 4.14 1.91
CA ASN A 75 -4.67 3.02 1.20
C ASN A 75 -6.21 3.13 1.18
N ASN A 76 -6.72 4.28 0.71
CA ASN A 76 -8.15 4.59 0.68
C ASN A 76 -8.67 4.52 -0.77
N GLY A 77 -8.51 3.35 -1.39
CA GLY A 77 -9.11 3.09 -2.71
C GLY A 77 -10.62 2.97 -2.60
N VAL A 78 -11.33 3.48 -3.60
CA VAL A 78 -12.78 3.32 -3.73
C VAL A 78 -13.11 2.36 -4.89
N SER A 79 -14.38 1.98 -5.04
CA SER A 79 -14.80 1.16 -6.19
C SER A 79 -14.41 1.85 -7.51
N GLY A 80 -13.85 1.07 -8.44
CA GLY A 80 -13.34 1.52 -9.73
C GLY A 80 -11.88 1.94 -9.73
N ASP A 81 -11.30 2.28 -8.57
CA ASP A 81 -9.85 2.46 -8.43
C ASP A 81 -9.11 1.13 -8.66
N LEU A 82 -7.82 1.21 -8.92
CA LEU A 82 -6.96 0.05 -9.07
C LEU A 82 -6.05 -0.12 -7.85
N ILE A 83 -5.60 -1.35 -7.63
CA ILE A 83 -4.56 -1.66 -6.66
C ILE A 83 -3.46 -2.46 -7.34
N CYS A 84 -2.22 -1.98 -7.20
CA CYS A 84 -1.04 -2.67 -7.68
C CYS A 84 -0.33 -3.37 -6.52
N HIS A 85 -0.08 -4.66 -6.67
CA HIS A 85 0.70 -5.46 -5.73
C HIS A 85 2.06 -5.82 -6.30
N GLN A 86 3.11 -5.65 -5.50
CA GLN A 86 4.39 -6.33 -5.68
C GLN A 86 4.31 -7.71 -5.06
N LEU A 87 4.68 -8.73 -5.82
CA LEU A 87 4.59 -10.12 -5.41
C LEU A 87 5.94 -10.82 -5.50
N ASP A 88 6.23 -11.67 -4.51
CA ASP A 88 7.39 -12.56 -4.55
C ASP A 88 7.19 -13.75 -5.50
N LYS A 89 8.16 -14.67 -5.53
CA LYS A 89 8.10 -15.90 -6.35
C LYS A 89 6.92 -16.83 -6.00
N ASN A 90 6.44 -16.76 -4.76
CA ASN A 90 5.35 -17.57 -4.21
C ASN A 90 4.00 -16.84 -4.29
N LEU A 91 3.96 -15.66 -4.92
CA LEU A 91 2.79 -14.78 -5.03
C LEU A 91 2.36 -14.13 -3.70
N ASN A 92 3.24 -14.09 -2.69
CA ASN A 92 2.99 -13.31 -1.48
C ASN A 92 3.15 -11.82 -1.76
N VAL A 93 2.28 -11.00 -1.18
CA VAL A 93 2.31 -9.54 -1.34
C VAL A 93 3.45 -8.95 -0.51
N LEU A 94 4.40 -8.31 -1.19
CA LEU A 94 5.51 -7.57 -0.60
C LEU A 94 5.13 -6.11 -0.33
N GLN A 95 4.38 -5.49 -1.25
CA GLN A 95 3.91 -4.11 -1.15
C GLN A 95 2.61 -3.96 -1.94
N SER A 96 1.74 -3.03 -1.51
CA SER A 96 0.57 -2.61 -2.26
C SER A 96 0.50 -1.10 -2.38
N ILE A 97 0.00 -0.61 -3.51
CA ILE A 97 -0.35 0.80 -3.69
C ILE A 97 -1.69 0.93 -4.42
N THR A 98 -2.50 1.89 -3.98
CA THR A 98 -3.75 2.26 -4.65
C THR A 98 -3.47 3.26 -5.77
N ILE A 99 -4.22 3.15 -6.86
CA ILE A 99 -4.13 3.97 -8.06
C ILE A 99 -5.54 4.47 -8.36
N LYS A 100 -5.72 5.79 -8.47
CA LYS A 100 -7.00 6.36 -8.88
C LYS A 100 -7.39 5.87 -10.27
N ASN A 101 -8.68 5.63 -10.52
CA ASN A 101 -9.17 5.13 -11.80
C ASN A 101 -8.61 5.96 -12.98
N PRO A 102 -7.70 5.42 -13.81
CA PRO A 102 -7.04 6.21 -14.85
C PRO A 102 -7.98 6.63 -15.98
N LEU A 103 -9.14 5.96 -16.11
CA LEU A 103 -10.18 6.30 -17.08
C LEU A 103 -11.04 7.50 -16.64
N VAL A 104 -10.88 8.00 -15.41
CA VAL A 104 -11.62 9.16 -14.91
C VAL A 104 -10.65 10.30 -14.67
N LYS A 105 -10.78 11.38 -15.46
CA LYS A 105 -9.97 12.60 -15.29
C LYS A 105 -10.84 13.74 -14.80
N ASN A 106 -10.32 14.46 -13.81
CA ASN A 106 -10.90 15.69 -13.31
C ASN A 106 -10.06 16.87 -13.81
N PHE A 107 -10.72 17.84 -14.42
CA PHE A 107 -10.11 19.09 -14.87
C PHE A 107 -10.75 20.26 -14.14
N GLU A 108 -9.92 21.18 -13.70
CA GLU A 108 -10.36 22.47 -13.17
C GLU A 108 -10.32 23.50 -14.30
N TYR A 109 -11.38 24.29 -14.41
CA TYR A 109 -11.47 25.37 -15.38
C TYR A 109 -12.18 26.56 -14.74
N VAL A 110 -11.98 27.75 -15.29
CA VAL A 110 -12.66 28.96 -14.85
C VAL A 110 -13.84 29.20 -15.78
N ASP A 111 -15.03 29.38 -15.22
CA ASP A 111 -16.23 29.71 -16.00
C ASP A 111 -16.32 31.21 -16.33
N ASP A 112 -17.36 31.60 -17.08
CA ASP A 112 -17.59 33.01 -17.47
C ASP A 112 -17.85 33.93 -16.27
N SER A 113 -18.23 33.36 -15.12
CA SER A 113 -18.41 34.06 -13.84
C SER A 113 -17.11 34.17 -13.03
N LYS A 114 -15.97 33.79 -13.64
CA LYS A 114 -14.64 33.76 -13.01
C LYS A 114 -14.55 32.83 -11.80
N GLN A 115 -15.41 31.82 -11.72
CA GLN A 115 -15.38 30.81 -10.65
C GLN A 115 -14.66 29.55 -11.11
N PHE A 116 -13.92 28.93 -10.19
CA PHE A 116 -13.34 27.62 -10.45
C PHE A 116 -14.43 26.55 -10.45
N GLN A 117 -14.49 25.81 -11.54
CA GLN A 117 -15.38 24.68 -11.75
C GLN A 117 -14.56 23.41 -11.96
N ARG A 118 -15.12 22.28 -11.55
CA ARG A 118 -14.54 20.95 -11.78
C ARG A 118 -15.38 20.18 -12.78
N LYS A 119 -14.76 19.68 -13.84
CA LYS A 119 -15.39 18.77 -14.81
C LYS A 119 -14.75 17.40 -14.74
N GLU A 120 -15.58 16.37 -14.57
CA GLU A 120 -15.17 14.98 -14.71
C GLU A 120 -15.37 14.53 -16.15
N VAL A 121 -14.39 13.82 -16.70
CA VAL A 121 -14.45 13.22 -18.03
C VAL A 121 -14.06 11.75 -17.93
N VAL A 122 -14.94 10.89 -18.44
CA VAL A 122 -14.71 9.44 -18.57
C VAL A 122 -14.09 9.16 -19.94
N LEU A 123 -12.96 8.45 -19.93
CA LEU A 123 -12.18 8.08 -21.11
C LEU A 123 -12.42 6.60 -21.45
N LYS A 124 -12.35 6.26 -22.74
CA LYS A 124 -12.35 4.86 -23.20
C LYS A 124 -11.00 4.18 -22.98
N GLU A 125 -9.92 4.96 -23.02
CA GLU A 125 -8.56 4.49 -22.79
C GLU A 125 -7.69 5.57 -22.14
N ALA A 126 -6.70 5.14 -21.38
CA ALA A 126 -5.71 6.01 -20.76
C ALA A 126 -4.40 5.26 -20.52
N GLU A 127 -3.27 5.97 -20.60
CA GLU A 127 -1.99 5.50 -20.10
C GLU A 127 -1.76 6.00 -18.68
N PHE A 128 -1.09 5.18 -17.86
CA PHE A 128 -0.73 5.54 -16.49
C PHE A 128 0.61 4.92 -16.09
N SER A 129 1.29 5.62 -15.19
CA SER A 129 2.63 5.28 -14.73
C SER A 129 2.66 5.13 -13.21
N LEU A 130 3.40 4.13 -12.74
CA LEU A 130 3.62 3.90 -11.31
C LEU A 130 5.11 4.07 -11.01
N LYS A 131 5.43 4.87 -9.98
CA LYS A 131 6.79 4.99 -9.44
C LYS A 131 6.82 4.38 -8.04
N LEU A 132 7.56 3.29 -7.88
CA LEU A 132 7.58 2.50 -6.66
C LEU A 132 9.02 2.24 -6.21
N LYS A 133 9.20 2.03 -4.91
CA LYS A 133 10.37 1.30 -4.43
C LYS A 133 10.25 -0.14 -4.94
N LEU A 134 11.29 -0.68 -5.56
CA LEU A 134 11.31 -2.07 -5.99
C LEU A 134 11.75 -2.95 -4.81
N GLU A 135 10.86 -3.78 -4.29
CA GLU A 135 11.25 -4.72 -3.24
C GLU A 135 12.19 -5.80 -3.80
N PRO A 136 13.31 -6.15 -3.11
CA PRO A 136 14.35 -7.02 -3.66
C PRO A 136 13.85 -8.39 -4.15
N ASN A 137 12.81 -8.91 -3.49
CA ASN A 137 12.26 -10.23 -3.78
C ASN A 137 11.14 -10.22 -4.82
N THR A 138 10.81 -9.06 -5.40
CA THR A 138 9.72 -8.93 -6.37
C THR A 138 9.99 -9.73 -7.64
N LYS A 139 9.04 -10.58 -8.01
CA LYS A 139 9.02 -11.35 -9.26
C LYS A 139 7.84 -11.00 -10.15
N TYR A 140 6.74 -10.54 -9.57
CA TYR A 140 5.55 -10.15 -10.31
C TYR A 140 4.97 -8.85 -9.81
N PHE A 141 4.29 -8.15 -10.70
CA PHE A 141 3.35 -7.10 -10.37
C PHE A 141 1.96 -7.57 -10.77
N SER A 142 0.94 -7.33 -9.94
CA SER A 142 -0.45 -7.50 -10.36
C SER A 142 -1.19 -6.19 -10.24
N ILE A 143 -2.04 -5.89 -11.20
CA ILE A 143 -3.00 -4.78 -11.12
C ILE A 143 -4.39 -5.39 -11.05
N ASN A 144 -5.14 -4.96 -10.05
CA ASN A 144 -6.47 -5.44 -9.75
C ASN A 144 -7.40 -4.24 -9.66
N GLU A 145 -8.66 -4.43 -10.03
CA GLU A 145 -9.72 -3.46 -9.86
C GLU A 145 -10.38 -3.65 -8.50
N ILE A 146 -10.58 -2.56 -7.77
CA ILE A 146 -11.36 -2.54 -6.54
C ILE A 146 -12.83 -2.53 -6.97
N THR A 147 -13.54 -3.64 -6.81
CA THR A 147 -14.96 -3.75 -7.22
C THR A 147 -15.90 -3.27 -6.11
N SER A 148 -15.60 -3.60 -4.86
CA SER A 148 -16.26 -3.09 -3.65
C SER A 148 -15.34 -3.26 -2.46
N LEU A 149 -15.56 -2.52 -1.38
CA LEU A 149 -14.72 -2.56 -0.17
C LEU A 149 -14.73 -3.94 0.52
N SER A 150 -15.80 -4.72 0.34
CA SER A 150 -15.98 -6.03 0.97
C SER A 150 -15.64 -7.22 0.06
N SER A 151 -15.36 -6.97 -1.22
CA SER A 151 -15.08 -8.01 -2.20
C SER A 151 -13.59 -8.07 -2.54
N LYS A 152 -13.09 -9.28 -2.81
CA LYS A 152 -11.73 -9.46 -3.32
C LYS A 152 -11.54 -8.66 -4.62
N PRO A 153 -10.47 -7.87 -4.76
CA PRO A 153 -10.19 -7.15 -6.00
C PRO A 153 -10.12 -8.08 -7.21
N LYS A 154 -10.61 -7.62 -8.35
CA LYS A 154 -10.63 -8.37 -9.61
C LYS A 154 -9.30 -8.21 -10.34
N LEU A 155 -8.58 -9.29 -10.57
CA LEU A 155 -7.32 -9.26 -11.33
C LEU A 155 -7.54 -8.78 -12.77
N LEU A 156 -6.81 -7.76 -13.20
CA LEU A 156 -6.82 -7.25 -14.56
C LEU A 156 -5.59 -7.67 -15.36
N ILE A 157 -4.41 -7.64 -14.73
CA ILE A 157 -3.16 -8.09 -15.36
C ILE A 157 -2.16 -8.57 -14.29
N LYS A 158 -1.30 -9.51 -14.67
CA LYS A 158 -0.11 -9.92 -13.91
C LYS A 158 1.11 -9.86 -14.81
N THR A 159 2.07 -9.00 -14.47
CA THR A 159 3.31 -8.77 -15.21
C THR A 159 4.45 -9.50 -14.51
N LYS A 160 5.17 -10.37 -15.23
CA LYS A 160 6.40 -11.00 -14.72
C LYS A 160 7.59 -10.08 -14.96
N ILE A 161 8.40 -9.87 -13.94
CA ILE A 161 9.66 -9.14 -14.05
C ILE A 161 10.79 -10.17 -14.01
N LYS A 162 11.47 -10.34 -15.14
CA LYS A 162 12.79 -10.97 -15.13
C LYS A 162 13.70 -10.08 -14.28
N SER A 163 14.26 -10.64 -13.21
CA SER A 163 15.35 -9.98 -12.49
C SER A 163 16.49 -9.75 -13.48
N LEU A 164 17.10 -8.56 -13.41
CA LEU A 164 18.42 -8.32 -13.98
C LEU A 164 19.42 -9.27 -13.34
#